data_AF-A0A0H5BY91-F1
#
_entry.id   AF-A0A0H5BY91-F1
#
_cell.length_a   1.000
_cell.length_b   1.000
_cell.length_c   1.000
_cell.angle_alpha   90.00
_cell.angle_beta   90.00
_cell.angle_gamma   90.00
#
_symmetry.space_group_name_H-M   'P 1'
#
loop_
_entity.id
_entity.type
_entity.pdbx_description
1 polymer ?
#
loop_
_entity_poly.entity_id
_entity_poly.type
_entity_poly.pdbx_seq_one_letter_code
_entity_poly.pdbx_strand_id
1 'polypeptide(L)'
;MTEITPQVNATCLDLLINEMVPLAIRTTRELKQSYEQAIESLVPQISIKDEDTGDVEILNSELLHSEDVTHKLENCGYSIGIRLSEVLIYKDSQNEILKNLELLNIMKFICRDVWRELYGKQMDNLRTNHRGTFVLIDNAFKTFQRFDSPVDLQDTIYKCKPYLWISSGIIRGVLKSFGVDSLITPEITKFPMVSFNIQTNV
;
A
#
# COMPACT_ATOMS: atom_id res chain seq x y z
N MET A 1 24.36 -12.56 -9.13
CA MET A 1 23.25 -11.67 -8.73
C MET A 1 23.48 -10.36 -9.44
N THR A 2 22.77 -10.10 -10.53
CA THR A 2 22.91 -8.85 -11.32
C THR A 2 22.52 -7.66 -10.45
N GLU A 3 23.39 -6.65 -10.33
CA GLU A 3 23.03 -5.39 -9.68
C GLU A 3 21.79 -4.81 -10.35
N ILE A 4 20.76 -4.51 -9.56
CA ILE A 4 19.54 -3.86 -10.03
C ILE A 4 19.93 -2.42 -10.35
N THR A 5 20.11 -2.11 -11.63
CA THR A 5 20.37 -0.74 -12.06
C THR A 5 19.03 0.01 -12.17
N PRO A 6 18.81 1.06 -11.35
CA PRO A 6 17.56 1.81 -11.40
C PRO A 6 17.43 2.49 -12.77
N GLN A 7 16.39 2.12 -13.52
CA GLN A 7 16.11 2.67 -14.85
C GLN A 7 15.31 3.98 -14.80
N VAL A 8 14.73 4.30 -13.64
CA VAL A 8 13.89 5.48 -13.41
C VAL A 8 14.42 6.26 -12.22
N ASN A 9 14.29 7.58 -12.28
CA ASN A 9 14.68 8.47 -11.19
C ASN A 9 13.84 8.20 -9.93
N ALA A 10 14.51 7.95 -8.79
CA ALA A 10 13.84 7.65 -7.53
C ALA A 10 12.91 8.78 -7.05
N THR A 11 13.25 10.04 -7.32
CA THR A 11 12.41 11.19 -6.98
C THR A 11 11.07 11.18 -7.73
N CYS A 12 11.05 10.73 -8.98
CA CYS A 12 9.78 10.61 -9.73
C CYS A 12 8.85 9.58 -9.09
N LEU A 13 9.41 8.46 -8.60
CA LEU A 13 8.65 7.46 -7.87
C LEU A 13 8.16 8.01 -6.53
N ASP A 14 9.00 8.73 -5.78
CA ASP A 14 8.61 9.35 -4.50
C ASP A 14 7.44 10.32 -4.70
N LEU A 15 7.51 11.20 -5.71
CA LEU A 15 6.44 12.15 -6.03
C LEU A 15 5.14 11.45 -6.46
N LEU A 16 5.25 10.36 -7.23
CA LEU A 16 4.09 9.55 -7.59
C LEU A 16 3.45 8.93 -6.36
N ILE A 17 4.24 8.34 -5.46
CA ILE A 17 3.74 7.73 -4.22
C ILE A 17 3.04 8.77 -3.37
N ASN A 18 3.63 9.96 -3.20
CA ASN A 18 3.03 11.07 -2.46
C ASN A 18 1.66 11.47 -3.01
N GLU A 19 1.47 11.37 -4.32
CA GLU A 19 0.22 11.77 -4.98
C GLU A 19 -0.86 10.67 -4.96
N MET A 20 -0.52 9.42 -4.62
CA MET A 20 -1.49 8.32 -4.63
C MET A 20 -2.66 8.53 -3.66
N VAL A 21 -2.39 9.00 -2.44
CA VAL A 21 -3.42 9.23 -1.41
C VAL A 21 -4.28 10.45 -1.74
N PRO A 22 -3.70 11.64 -2.05
CA PRO A 22 -4.46 12.78 -2.57
C PRO A 22 -5.36 12.43 -3.76
N LEU A 23 -4.83 11.71 -4.77
CA LEU A 23 -5.61 11.29 -5.92
C LEU A 23 -6.78 10.35 -5.55
N ALA A 24 -6.56 9.41 -4.64
CA ALA A 24 -7.62 8.54 -4.14
C ALA A 24 -8.72 9.33 -3.43
N ILE A 25 -8.36 10.39 -2.68
CA ILE A 25 -9.32 11.29 -2.04
C ILE A 25 -10.10 12.09 -3.10
N ARG A 26 -9.43 12.69 -4.08
CA ARG A 26 -10.08 13.49 -5.15
C ARG A 26 -11.10 12.67 -5.91
N THR A 27 -10.69 11.51 -6.42
CA THR A 27 -11.59 10.64 -7.18
C THR A 27 -12.74 10.10 -6.33
N THR A 28 -12.57 9.97 -5.02
CA THR A 28 -13.67 9.56 -4.12
C THR A 28 -14.63 10.72 -3.86
N ARG A 29 -14.11 11.94 -3.71
CA ARG A 29 -14.91 13.16 -3.58
C ARG A 29 -15.73 13.41 -4.84
N GLU A 30 -15.11 13.31 -6.03
CA GLU A 30 -15.79 13.45 -7.33
C GLU A 30 -16.91 12.42 -7.50
N LEU A 31 -16.69 11.15 -7.13
CA LEU A 31 -17.73 10.12 -7.18
C LEU A 31 -18.89 10.47 -6.24
N LYS A 32 -18.63 10.87 -4.98
CA LYS A 32 -19.67 11.26 -4.03
C LYS A 32 -20.47 12.45 -4.53
N GLN A 33 -19.79 13.47 -5.06
CA GLN A 33 -20.46 14.63 -5.67
C GLN A 33 -21.30 14.25 -6.88
N SER A 34 -20.82 13.34 -7.74
CA SER A 34 -21.61 12.86 -8.88
C SER A 34 -22.87 12.12 -8.43
N TYR A 35 -22.81 11.34 -7.34
CA TYR A 35 -24.00 10.71 -6.76
C TYR A 35 -24.96 11.74 -6.16
N GLU A 36 -24.44 12.72 -5.41
CA GLU A 36 -25.22 13.81 -4.83
C GLU A 36 -25.89 14.67 -5.91
N GLN A 37 -25.16 15.05 -6.96
CA GLN A 37 -25.70 15.80 -8.11
C GLN A 37 -26.74 14.99 -8.90
N ALA A 38 -26.58 13.68 -9.03
CA ALA A 38 -27.60 12.84 -9.63
C ALA A 38 -28.90 12.86 -8.81
N ILE A 39 -28.79 12.90 -7.47
CA ILE A 39 -29.94 13.03 -6.56
C ILE A 39 -30.51 14.47 -6.58
N GLU A 40 -29.65 15.49 -6.58
CA GLU A 40 -30.01 16.91 -6.59
C GLU A 40 -30.48 17.39 -7.95
N SER A 41 -30.26 16.70 -9.06
CA SER A 41 -30.79 17.07 -10.38
C SER A 41 -32.34 17.13 -10.46
N LEU A 42 -33.03 16.83 -9.35
CA LEU A 42 -34.44 17.15 -9.07
C LEU A 42 -34.70 18.62 -8.63
N VAL A 43 -33.66 19.39 -8.29
CA VAL A 43 -33.68 20.82 -7.89
C VAL A 43 -32.40 21.52 -8.38
N PRO A 44 -32.48 22.56 -9.22
CA PRO A 44 -31.28 23.18 -9.78
C PRO A 44 -30.61 24.10 -8.76
N GLN A 45 -29.43 23.75 -8.26
CA GLN A 45 -28.47 24.70 -7.68
C GLN A 45 -27.07 24.46 -8.23
N ILE A 46 -26.48 25.51 -8.78
CA ILE A 46 -25.11 25.52 -9.30
C ILE A 46 -24.25 26.14 -8.20
N SER A 47 -23.30 25.37 -7.68
CA SER A 47 -22.24 25.90 -6.81
C SER A 47 -20.90 25.64 -7.48
N ILE A 48 -20.13 26.71 -7.71
CA ILE A 48 -18.77 26.66 -8.21
C ILE A 48 -17.90 26.30 -7.00
N LYS A 49 -17.25 25.13 -7.02
CA LYS A 49 -16.29 24.75 -5.97
C LYS A 49 -14.87 24.97 -6.50
N ASP A 50 -14.07 25.68 -5.71
CA ASP A 50 -12.65 25.84 -5.93
C ASP A 50 -12.00 24.45 -5.99
N GLU A 51 -11.30 24.18 -7.09
CA GLU A 51 -10.54 22.94 -7.23
C GLU A 51 -9.27 23.05 -6.38
N ASP A 52 -9.26 22.43 -5.20
CA ASP A 52 -8.07 22.21 -4.36
C ASP A 52 -7.09 21.23 -5.05
N THR A 53 -6.71 21.52 -6.29
CA THR A 53 -5.81 20.70 -7.08
C THR A 53 -4.38 21.00 -6.65
N GLY A 54 -3.81 20.11 -5.84
CA GLY A 54 -2.38 20.10 -5.52
C GLY A 54 -2.00 20.78 -4.19
N ASP A 55 -2.97 21.09 -3.33
CA ASP A 55 -2.67 21.59 -1.99
C ASP A 55 -2.54 20.45 -0.96
N VAL A 56 -1.66 20.63 0.03
CA VAL A 56 -1.41 19.70 1.14
C VAL A 56 -2.63 19.59 2.06
N GLU A 57 -3.53 20.58 2.01
CA GLU A 57 -4.78 20.60 2.76
C GLU A 57 -5.69 19.39 2.48
N ILE A 58 -5.54 18.74 1.32
CA ILE A 58 -6.30 17.54 1.00
C ILE A 58 -6.08 16.39 1.99
N LEU A 59 -4.93 16.37 2.67
CA LEU A 59 -4.63 15.38 3.72
C LEU A 59 -5.34 15.69 5.04
N ASN A 60 -5.96 16.86 5.19
CA ASN A 60 -6.84 17.18 6.31
C ASN A 60 -8.31 16.80 6.02
N SER A 61 -8.59 16.25 4.84
CA SER A 61 -9.94 15.82 4.44
C SER A 61 -10.47 14.70 5.33
N GLU A 62 -11.76 14.77 5.68
CA GLU A 62 -12.47 13.70 6.40
C GLU A 62 -12.44 12.34 5.66
N LEU A 63 -12.22 12.37 4.35
CA LEU A 63 -12.14 11.17 3.51
C LEU A 63 -10.81 10.41 3.64
N LEU A 64 -9.78 10.96 4.30
CA LEU A 64 -8.42 10.40 4.36
C LEU A 64 -8.40 8.93 4.80
N HIS A 65 -9.22 8.57 5.79
CA HIS A 65 -9.34 7.20 6.31
C HIS A 65 -10.65 6.51 5.93
N SER A 66 -11.36 7.05 4.94
CA SER A 66 -12.58 6.39 4.44
C SER A 66 -12.25 5.01 3.85
N GLU A 67 -13.23 4.10 3.93
CA GLU A 67 -13.11 2.76 3.35
C GLU A 67 -12.93 2.84 1.83
N ASP A 68 -13.57 3.80 1.16
CA ASP A 68 -13.44 4.03 -0.29
C ASP A 68 -11.99 4.32 -0.71
N VAL A 69 -11.32 5.22 0.02
CA VAL A 69 -9.91 5.59 -0.23
C VAL A 69 -9.01 4.40 0.07
N THR A 70 -9.23 3.74 1.21
CA THR A 70 -8.49 2.55 1.62
C THR A 70 -8.57 1.45 0.55
N HIS A 71 -9.78 1.12 0.09
CA HIS A 71 -10.02 0.10 -0.92
C HIS A 71 -9.39 0.44 -2.27
N LYS A 72 -9.42 1.71 -2.70
CA LYS A 72 -8.75 2.14 -3.94
C LYS A 72 -7.23 1.94 -3.87
N LEU A 73 -6.61 2.36 -2.75
CA LEU A 73 -5.17 2.22 -2.53
C LEU A 73 -4.75 0.75 -2.45
N GLU A 74 -5.52 -0.06 -1.70
CA GLU A 74 -5.30 -1.49 -1.60
C GLU A 74 -5.43 -2.18 -2.96
N ASN A 75 -6.46 -1.88 -3.75
CA ASN A 75 -6.65 -2.49 -5.08
C ASN A 75 -5.54 -2.14 -6.08
N CYS A 76 -5.01 -0.91 -6.00
CA CYS A 76 -3.84 -0.52 -6.76
C CYS A 76 -2.65 -1.42 -6.38
N GLY A 77 -2.37 -1.52 -5.08
CA GLY A 77 -1.32 -2.40 -4.55
C GLY A 77 -1.53 -3.86 -4.95
N TYR A 78 -2.76 -4.37 -4.84
CA TYR A 78 -3.13 -5.74 -5.18
C TYR A 78 -2.82 -6.08 -6.64
N SER A 79 -3.18 -5.18 -7.57
CA SER A 79 -2.87 -5.35 -8.98
C SER A 79 -1.37 -5.36 -9.25
N ILE A 80 -0.60 -4.53 -8.53
CA ILE A 80 0.87 -4.52 -8.59
C ILE A 80 1.43 -5.84 -8.06
N GLY A 81 0.95 -6.31 -6.91
CA GLY A 81 1.41 -7.54 -6.26
C GLY A 81 1.25 -8.78 -7.12
N ILE A 82 0.10 -8.92 -7.80
CA ILE A 82 -0.12 -10.03 -8.73
C ILE A 82 0.96 -10.04 -9.83
N ARG A 83 1.09 -8.93 -10.55
CA ARG A 83 2.03 -8.82 -11.68
C ARG A 83 3.48 -8.94 -11.24
N LEU A 84 3.82 -8.36 -10.09
CA LEU A 84 5.17 -8.41 -9.54
C LEU A 84 5.57 -9.84 -9.18
N SER A 85 4.66 -10.62 -8.60
CA SER A 85 4.93 -12.03 -8.29
C SER A 85 5.27 -12.84 -9.53
N GLU A 86 4.50 -12.69 -10.62
CA GLU A 86 4.75 -13.37 -11.90
C GLU A 86 6.11 -13.00 -12.49
N VAL A 87 6.43 -11.70 -12.51
CA VAL A 87 7.71 -11.20 -13.03
C VAL A 87 8.89 -11.75 -12.22
N LEU A 88 8.78 -11.80 -10.90
CA LEU A 88 9.87 -12.28 -10.05
C LEU A 88 10.09 -13.78 -10.17
N ILE A 89 9.01 -14.55 -10.25
CA ILE A 89 9.06 -15.99 -10.49
C ILE A 89 9.68 -16.29 -11.86
N TYR A 90 9.31 -15.53 -12.89
CA TYR A 90 9.85 -15.71 -14.23
C TYR A 90 11.35 -15.38 -14.30
N LYS A 91 11.80 -14.30 -13.63
CA LYS A 91 13.20 -13.88 -13.62
C LYS A 91 14.12 -14.85 -12.87
N ASP A 92 13.61 -15.48 -11.81
CA ASP A 92 14.36 -16.48 -11.04
C ASP A 92 13.63 -17.82 -11.06
N SER A 93 13.83 -18.58 -12.14
CA SER A 93 13.22 -19.90 -12.30
C SER A 93 13.75 -20.95 -11.31
N GLN A 94 14.79 -20.63 -10.53
CA GLN A 94 15.34 -21.50 -9.49
C GLN A 94 14.84 -21.15 -8.09
N ASN A 95 13.92 -20.18 -7.99
CA ASN A 95 13.42 -19.68 -6.72
C ASN A 95 12.83 -20.81 -5.87
N GLU A 96 13.26 -20.90 -4.62
CA GLU A 96 12.93 -21.98 -3.69
C GLU A 96 11.42 -22.15 -3.49
N ILE A 97 10.66 -21.07 -3.68
CA ILE A 97 9.20 -21.07 -3.59
C ILE A 97 8.55 -22.04 -4.59
N LEU A 98 9.12 -22.20 -5.79
CA LEU A 98 8.61 -23.13 -6.80
C LEU A 98 8.85 -24.60 -6.44
N LYS A 99 9.84 -24.85 -5.57
CA LYS A 99 10.16 -26.21 -5.09
C LYS A 99 9.27 -26.62 -3.93
N ASN A 100 8.87 -25.68 -3.08
CA ASN A 100 8.00 -25.92 -1.95
C ASN A 100 7.07 -24.71 -1.67
N LEU A 101 5.82 -24.82 -2.14
CA LEU A 101 4.75 -23.82 -2.00
C LEU A 101 4.07 -23.82 -0.61
N GLU A 102 4.83 -24.10 0.44
CA GLU A 102 4.38 -23.89 1.81
C GLU A 102 4.20 -22.41 2.13
N LEU A 103 3.18 -22.10 2.94
CA LEU A 103 2.82 -20.73 3.30
C LEU A 103 3.98 -19.93 3.91
N LEU A 104 4.81 -20.57 4.73
CA LEU A 104 5.99 -19.94 5.31
C LEU A 104 7.02 -19.52 4.25
N ASN A 105 7.18 -20.28 3.17
CA ASN A 105 8.09 -19.96 2.07
C ASN A 105 7.53 -18.79 1.24
N ILE A 106 6.22 -18.73 1.06
CA ILE A 106 5.55 -17.58 0.43
C ILE A 106 5.79 -16.30 1.25
N MET A 107 5.66 -16.37 2.58
CA MET A 107 5.95 -15.22 3.45
C MET A 107 7.42 -14.80 3.38
N LYS A 108 8.37 -15.74 3.33
CA LYS A 108 9.79 -15.44 3.16
C LYS A 108 10.09 -14.80 1.80
N PHE A 109 9.44 -15.25 0.73
CA PHE A 109 9.55 -14.64 -0.60
C PHE A 109 9.06 -13.19 -0.58
N ILE A 110 7.95 -12.90 0.10
CA ILE A 110 7.46 -11.53 0.30
C ILE A 110 8.50 -10.69 1.06
N CYS A 111 9.02 -11.20 2.18
CA CYS A 111 9.98 -10.49 3.03
C CYS A 111 11.32 -10.20 2.34
N ARG A 112 11.79 -11.12 1.48
CA ARG A 112 13.12 -11.05 0.87
C ARG A 112 13.11 -10.50 -0.54
N ASP A 113 12.29 -11.05 -1.41
CA ASP A 113 12.37 -10.82 -2.85
C ASP A 113 11.46 -9.66 -3.25
N VAL A 114 10.18 -9.71 -2.86
CA VAL A 114 9.23 -8.62 -3.13
C VAL A 114 9.69 -7.32 -2.45
N TRP A 115 10.05 -7.39 -1.17
CA TRP A 115 10.48 -6.19 -0.43
C TRP A 115 11.78 -5.59 -0.98
N ARG A 116 12.72 -6.43 -1.44
CA ARG A 116 13.96 -5.97 -2.06
C ARG A 116 13.70 -5.21 -3.35
N GLU A 117 12.78 -5.68 -4.18
CA GLU A 117 12.45 -4.97 -5.42
C GLU A 117 11.74 -3.64 -5.17
N LEU A 118 10.86 -3.57 -4.17
CA LEU A 118 10.11 -2.35 -3.86
C LEU A 118 10.95 -1.30 -3.14
N TYR A 119 11.74 -1.73 -2.15
CA TYR A 119 12.39 -0.81 -1.20
C TYR A 119 13.91 -0.90 -1.21
N GLY A 120 14.49 -1.85 -1.94
CA GLY A 120 15.94 -2.08 -1.96
C GLY A 120 16.46 -2.75 -0.68
N LYS A 121 15.58 -3.38 0.11
CA LYS A 121 15.93 -4.03 1.38
C LYS A 121 14.98 -5.19 1.72
N GLN A 122 15.37 -6.03 2.67
CA GLN A 122 14.51 -7.08 3.20
C GLN A 122 13.75 -6.58 4.44
N MET A 123 12.64 -7.24 4.76
CA MET A 123 11.95 -7.01 6.04
C MET A 123 12.78 -7.52 7.21
N ASP A 124 12.68 -6.85 8.35
CA ASP A 124 13.49 -7.12 9.54
C ASP A 124 13.04 -8.36 10.31
N ASN A 125 11.74 -8.62 10.36
CA ASN A 125 11.19 -9.71 11.16
C ASN A 125 9.97 -10.37 10.52
N LEU A 126 9.91 -11.68 10.64
CA LEU A 126 8.77 -12.52 10.27
C LEU A 126 8.39 -13.35 11.50
N ARG A 127 7.24 -13.03 12.10
CA ARG A 127 6.65 -13.82 13.19
C ARG A 127 5.47 -14.61 12.67
N THR A 128 5.22 -15.79 13.23
CA THR A 128 4.11 -16.65 12.86
C THR A 128 3.54 -17.37 14.07
N ASN A 129 2.30 -17.84 13.97
CA ASN A 129 1.71 -18.78 14.91
C ASN A 129 1.26 -20.06 14.17
N HIS A 130 0.91 -21.10 14.93
CA HIS A 130 0.38 -22.35 14.40
C HIS A 130 -1.05 -22.22 13.83
N ARG A 131 -1.64 -21.01 13.79
CA ARG A 131 -3.04 -20.75 13.39
C ARG A 131 -3.13 -19.92 12.10
N GLY A 132 -2.09 -19.93 11.26
CA GLY A 132 -2.12 -19.18 10.00
C GLY A 132 -2.09 -17.66 10.15
N THR A 133 -1.58 -17.14 11.28
CA THR A 133 -1.31 -15.71 11.45
C THR A 133 0.17 -15.42 11.28
N PHE A 134 0.49 -14.39 10.52
CA PHE A 134 1.85 -13.91 10.29
C PHE A 134 1.93 -12.42 10.60
N VAL A 135 3.07 -11.99 11.13
CA VAL A 135 3.35 -10.57 11.37
C VAL A 135 4.68 -10.25 10.71
N LEU A 136 4.61 -9.42 9.68
CA LEU A 136 5.78 -8.92 8.98
C LEU A 136 6.14 -7.55 9.54
N ILE A 137 7.40 -7.32 9.87
CA ILE A 137 7.86 -6.07 10.49
C ILE A 137 8.98 -5.46 9.66
N ASP A 138 8.83 -4.18 9.35
CA ASP A 138 9.87 -3.33 8.80
C ASP A 138 10.14 -2.19 9.80
N ASN A 139 11.36 -2.13 10.33
CA ASN A 139 11.77 -1.17 11.36
C ASN A 139 11.99 0.25 10.84
N ALA A 140 12.23 0.41 9.54
CA ALA A 140 12.64 1.67 8.93
C ALA A 140 11.99 1.83 7.55
N PHE A 141 10.66 1.92 7.52
CA PHE A 141 9.90 1.89 6.29
C PHE A 141 10.29 3.06 5.38
N LYS A 142 10.78 2.72 4.17
CA LYS A 142 11.50 3.68 3.32
C LYS A 142 10.61 4.85 2.88
N THR A 143 9.35 4.59 2.56
CA THR A 143 8.38 5.62 2.18
C THR A 143 8.23 6.69 3.26
N PHE A 144 8.26 6.30 4.53
CA PHE A 144 8.04 7.22 5.65
C PHE A 144 9.27 8.00 6.07
N GLN A 145 10.46 7.63 5.63
CA GLN A 145 11.70 8.32 6.03
C GLN A 145 11.74 9.80 5.62
N ARG A 146 10.96 10.18 4.60
CA ARG A 146 10.88 11.55 4.07
C ARG A 146 9.56 12.25 4.41
N PHE A 147 8.65 11.57 5.11
CA PHE A 147 7.34 12.12 5.41
C PHE A 147 7.43 12.86 6.74
N ASP A 148 6.96 14.09 6.74
CA ASP A 148 6.90 14.94 7.92
C ASP A 148 5.73 15.91 7.79
N SER A 149 5.15 16.28 8.92
CA SER A 149 4.11 17.28 9.03
C SER A 149 4.65 18.48 9.79
N PRO A 150 4.30 19.72 9.40
CA PRO A 150 4.68 20.91 10.16
C PRO A 150 4.03 21.00 11.55
N VAL A 151 3.04 20.14 11.87
CA VAL A 151 2.31 20.18 13.15
C VAL A 151 3.06 19.41 14.24
N ASP A 152 3.00 18.08 14.20
CA ASP A 152 3.72 17.20 15.11
C ASP A 152 3.84 15.78 14.52
N LEU A 153 4.52 14.89 15.25
CA LEU A 153 4.70 13.50 14.86
C LEU A 153 3.38 12.71 14.81
N GLN A 154 2.38 13.07 15.62
CA GLN A 154 1.10 12.35 15.63
C GLN A 154 0.30 12.66 14.36
N ASP A 155 0.31 13.91 13.91
CA ASP A 155 -0.27 14.33 12.65
C ASP A 155 0.46 13.67 11.46
N THR A 156 1.80 13.57 11.51
CA THR A 156 2.56 12.79 10.53
C THR A 156 2.07 11.34 10.47
N ILE A 157 2.00 10.64 11.62
CA ILE A 157 1.55 9.24 11.69
C ILE A 157 0.13 9.09 11.15
N TYR A 158 -0.77 10.00 11.54
CA TYR A 158 -2.16 10.03 11.09
C TYR A 158 -2.23 10.12 9.56
N LYS A 159 -1.54 11.11 8.96
CA LYS A 159 -1.50 11.33 7.51
C LYS A 159 -0.77 10.24 6.72
N CYS A 160 0.20 9.58 7.33
CA CYS A 160 0.97 8.48 6.71
C CYS A 160 0.18 7.17 6.62
N LYS A 161 -0.76 6.92 7.53
CA LYS A 161 -1.43 5.62 7.66
C LYS A 161 -2.06 5.10 6.35
N PRO A 162 -2.73 5.91 5.50
CA PRO A 162 -3.35 5.41 4.27
C PRO A 162 -2.33 4.88 3.25
N TYR A 163 -1.09 5.38 3.25
CA TYR A 163 -0.05 4.93 2.34
C TYR A 163 0.34 3.46 2.56
N LEU A 164 0.10 2.90 3.76
CA LEU A 164 0.36 1.49 4.03
C LEU A 164 -0.54 0.57 3.21
N TRP A 165 -1.73 1.02 2.81
CA TRP A 165 -2.69 0.19 2.07
C TRP A 165 -2.16 -0.23 0.70
N ILE A 166 -1.29 0.56 0.07
CA ILE A 166 -0.62 0.16 -1.17
C ILE A 166 0.27 -1.07 -0.91
N SER A 167 1.08 -1.04 0.16
CA SER A 167 1.92 -2.18 0.54
C SER A 167 1.11 -3.39 0.99
N SER A 168 0.04 -3.17 1.76
CA SER A 168 -0.91 -4.23 2.12
C SER A 168 -1.51 -4.88 0.89
N GLY A 169 -1.97 -4.07 -0.07
CA GLY A 169 -2.47 -4.53 -1.35
C GLY A 169 -1.44 -5.39 -2.07
N ILE A 170 -0.19 -4.95 -2.17
CA ILE A 170 0.88 -5.71 -2.82
C ILE A 170 1.07 -7.08 -2.15
N ILE A 171 1.17 -7.13 -0.82
CA ILE A 171 1.31 -8.39 -0.07
C ILE A 171 0.12 -9.31 -0.37
N ARG A 172 -1.12 -8.78 -0.33
CA ARG A 172 -2.33 -9.54 -0.61
C ARG A 172 -2.38 -10.06 -2.05
N GLY A 173 -1.97 -9.24 -3.01
CA GLY A 173 -1.88 -9.60 -4.43
C GLY A 173 -0.89 -10.74 -4.65
N VAL A 174 0.30 -10.65 -4.05
CA VAL A 174 1.30 -11.73 -4.11
C VAL A 174 0.75 -13.03 -3.51
N LEU A 175 0.12 -12.97 -2.32
CA LEU A 175 -0.49 -14.14 -1.68
C LEU A 175 -1.57 -14.76 -2.58
N LYS A 176 -2.40 -13.93 -3.23
CA LYS A 176 -3.44 -14.41 -4.12
C LYS A 176 -2.90 -15.08 -5.38
N SER A 177 -1.76 -14.64 -5.92
CA SER A 177 -1.08 -15.32 -7.03
C SER A 177 -0.69 -16.76 -6.71
N PHE A 178 -0.39 -17.04 -5.45
CA PHE A 178 -0.11 -18.38 -4.95
C PHE A 178 -1.36 -19.11 -4.44
N GLY A 179 -2.56 -18.56 -4.67
CA GLY A 179 -3.83 -19.15 -4.27
C GLY A 179 -4.18 -18.99 -2.78
N VAL A 180 -3.51 -18.09 -2.05
CA VAL A 180 -3.76 -17.87 -0.63
C VAL A 180 -4.66 -16.65 -0.43
N ASP A 181 -5.86 -16.88 0.10
CA ASP A 181 -6.74 -15.80 0.54
C ASP A 181 -6.32 -15.28 1.92
N SER A 182 -6.22 -13.96 2.03
CA SER A 182 -5.71 -13.30 3.23
C SER A 182 -6.37 -11.95 3.50
N LEU A 183 -6.41 -11.60 4.78
CA LEU A 183 -6.72 -10.27 5.29
C LEU A 183 -5.45 -9.66 5.87
N ILE A 184 -5.20 -8.39 5.56
CA ILE A 184 -4.00 -7.68 5.99
C ILE A 184 -4.39 -6.43 6.75
N THR A 185 -3.92 -6.33 7.99
CA THR A 185 -4.10 -5.16 8.84
C THR A 185 -2.76 -4.46 9.02
N PRO A 186 -2.51 -3.33 8.35
CA PRO A 186 -1.30 -2.55 8.51
C PRO A 186 -1.35 -1.67 9.76
N GLU A 187 -0.22 -1.53 10.45
CA GLU A 187 -0.08 -0.71 11.65
C GLU A 187 1.27 0.03 11.64
N ILE A 188 1.28 1.25 12.21
CA ILE A 188 2.50 2.00 12.52
C ILE A 188 2.76 1.80 14.01
N THR A 189 3.71 0.94 14.37
CA THR A 189 4.00 0.61 15.77
C THR A 189 4.86 1.68 16.44
N LYS A 190 5.86 2.19 15.72
CA LYS A 190 6.74 3.28 16.15
C LYS A 190 7.31 3.95 14.92
N PHE A 191 6.89 5.16 14.55
CA PHE A 191 7.37 5.81 13.34
C PHE A 191 8.91 5.83 13.24
N PRO A 192 9.53 5.36 12.13
CA PRO A 192 8.94 4.86 10.86
C PRO A 192 8.81 3.32 10.75
N MET A 193 8.77 2.59 11.87
CA MET A 193 8.47 1.15 11.94
C MET A 193 7.00 0.87 11.64
N VAL A 194 6.79 -0.13 10.77
CA VAL A 194 5.48 -0.60 10.33
C VAL A 194 5.38 -2.11 10.51
N SER A 195 4.17 -2.59 10.73
CA SER A 195 3.87 -4.02 10.76
C SER A 195 2.66 -4.35 9.92
N PHE A 196 2.71 -5.50 9.25
CA PHE A 196 1.59 -6.06 8.49
C PHE A 196 1.14 -7.35 9.18
N ASN A 197 -0.02 -7.29 9.83
CA ASN A 197 -0.66 -8.46 10.42
C ASN A 197 -1.45 -9.18 9.33
N ILE A 198 -1.05 -10.40 8.99
CA ILE A 198 -1.64 -11.20 7.92
C ILE A 198 -2.39 -12.35 8.56
N GLN A 199 -3.69 -12.44 8.30
CA GLN A 199 -4.53 -13.58 8.63
C GLN A 199 -4.86 -14.33 7.36
N THR A 200 -4.48 -15.59 7.28
CA THR A 200 -4.79 -16.45 6.12
C THR A 200 -5.96 -17.35 6.44
N ASN A 201 -6.87 -17.51 5.48
CA ASN A 201 -7.96 -18.48 5.58
C ASN A 201 -7.43 -19.86 5.17
N VAL A 202 -6.78 -20.56 6.10
CA VAL A 202 -6.35 -21.96 5.93
C VAL A 202 -6.95 -22.81 7.04
#